data_AF-A0AAV6MNC8-F1
#
_entry.id   AF-A0AAV6MNC8-F1
#
_cell.length_a   1.000
_cell.length_b   1.000
_cell.length_c   1.000
_cell.angle_alpha   90.00
_cell.angle_beta   90.00
_cell.angle_gamma   90.00
#
_symmetry.space_group_name_H-M   'P 1'
#
loop_
_entity.id
_entity.type
_entity.pdbx_description
1 polymer ?
#
loop_
_entity_poly.entity_id
_entity_poly.type
_entity_poly.pdbx_seq_one_letter_code
_entity_poly.pdbx_strand_id
1 'polypeptide(L)'
;MARIGNDRNPGNCVSLLRVNSTNSSQSNMLILQESCSDISGCYITYAPVDTVAMNMVLSGGDPDYVALLPSGFAILPDGPSGPDAPAGILEFGSGGSLLTVAFQILVDSVPTAKLSLGSVATVNSLIKCTVERIRAAVMCEHP
;
A
#
# COMPACT_ATOMS: atom_id res chain seq x y z
N MET A 1 7.82 -10.09 -12.61
CA MET A 1 7.08 -10.04 -11.34
C MET A 1 7.29 -11.36 -10.65
N ALA A 2 7.92 -11.37 -9.47
CA ALA A 2 7.98 -12.56 -8.62
C ALA A 2 6.84 -12.45 -7.60
N ARG A 3 6.07 -13.52 -7.38
CA ARG A 3 4.94 -13.53 -6.45
C ARG A 3 4.91 -14.84 -5.67
N ILE A 4 4.58 -14.74 -4.38
CA ILE A 4 4.35 -15.87 -3.48
C ILE A 4 2.93 -15.72 -2.95
N GLY A 5 2.08 -16.72 -3.17
CA GLY A 5 0.72 -16.73 -2.63
C GLY A 5 0.71 -17.01 -1.13
N ASN A 6 -0.25 -16.42 -0.41
CA ASN A 6 -0.54 -16.82 0.96
C ASN A 6 -1.54 -17.98 0.91
N ASP A 7 -1.17 -19.16 1.42
CA ASP A 7 -1.89 -20.44 1.25
C ASP A 7 -3.37 -20.42 1.69
N ARG A 8 -3.81 -19.38 2.40
CA ARG A 8 -5.18 -19.24 2.90
C ARG A 8 -6.15 -18.56 1.94
N ASN A 9 -5.67 -17.76 0.97
CA ASN A 9 -6.51 -17.06 -0.01
C ASN A 9 -5.73 -16.84 -1.32
N PRO A 10 -6.18 -17.36 -2.48
CA PRO A 10 -5.41 -17.31 -3.73
C PRO A 10 -5.19 -15.89 -4.29
N GLY A 11 -5.96 -14.90 -3.82
CA GLY A 11 -5.75 -13.48 -4.15
C GLY A 11 -4.71 -12.78 -3.27
N ASN A 12 -4.33 -13.37 -2.13
CA ASN A 12 -3.38 -12.79 -1.20
C ASN A 12 -1.97 -13.17 -1.63
N CYS A 13 -1.09 -12.19 -1.77
CA CYS A 13 0.27 -12.46 -2.22
C CYS A 13 1.27 -11.42 -1.74
N VAL A 14 2.51 -11.86 -1.62
CA VAL A 14 3.68 -10.99 -1.54
C VAL A 14 4.35 -11.00 -2.91
N SER A 15 4.58 -9.82 -3.46
CA SER A 15 5.13 -9.61 -4.80
C SER A 15 6.32 -8.66 -4.78
N LEU A 16 7.31 -8.95 -5.61
CA LEU A 16 8.38 -8.01 -5.96
C LEU A 16 8.12 -7.45 -7.36
N LEU A 17 7.85 -6.15 -7.40
CA LEU A 17 7.58 -5.39 -8.62
C LEU A 17 8.81 -4.58 -9.00
N ARG A 18 9.16 -4.60 -10.29
CA ARG A 18 10.20 -3.74 -10.84
C ARG A 18 9.53 -2.57 -11.55
N VAL A 19 9.93 -1.35 -11.20
CA VAL A 19 9.46 -0.14 -11.90
C VAL A 19 10.33 0.04 -13.13
N ASN A 20 9.80 -0.29 -14.31
CA ASN A 20 10.49 -0.05 -15.58
C ASN A 20 10.30 1.42 -15.99
N SER A 21 11.22 2.28 -15.56
CA SER A 21 11.32 3.66 -16.08
C SER A 21 12.09 3.66 -17.40
N THR A 22 11.71 4.53 -18.34
CA THR A 22 12.44 4.76 -19.60
C THR A 22 13.84 5.36 -19.37
N ASN A 23 14.11 5.85 -18.15
CA ASN A 23 15.42 6.31 -17.72
C ASN A 23 16.14 5.19 -16.93
N SER A 24 17.13 4.57 -17.57
CA SER A 24 17.92 3.43 -17.06
C SER A 24 18.70 3.69 -15.77
N SER A 25 18.79 4.93 -15.30
CA SER A 25 19.48 5.32 -14.07
C SER A 25 18.61 5.28 -12.81
N GLN A 26 17.29 5.08 -12.92
CA GLN A 26 16.37 4.91 -11.77
C GLN A 26 15.95 3.45 -11.52
N SER A 27 16.49 2.48 -12.27
CA SER A 27 16.07 1.07 -12.24
C SER A 27 16.59 0.26 -11.05
N ASN A 28 17.17 0.91 -10.04
CA ASN A 28 17.79 0.22 -8.90
C ASN A 28 16.82 -0.06 -7.74
N MET A 29 15.57 0.39 -7.83
CA MET A 29 14.56 0.10 -6.80
C MET A 29 13.56 -0.95 -7.27
N LEU A 30 13.22 -1.86 -6.36
CA LEU A 30 12.05 -2.73 -6.45
C LEU A 30 10.99 -2.23 -5.48
N ILE A 31 9.75 -2.66 -5.69
CA ILE A 31 8.67 -2.49 -4.72
C ILE A 31 8.36 -3.87 -4.16
N LEU A 32 8.58 -4.04 -2.86
CA LEU A 32 8.07 -5.18 -2.11
C LEU A 32 6.63 -4.85 -1.72
N GLN A 33 5.67 -5.64 -2.18
CA GLN A 33 4.25 -5.39 -1.99
C GLN A 33 3.58 -6.61 -1.42
N GLU A 34 2.81 -6.42 -0.35
CA GLU A 34 1.82 -7.37 0.14
C GLU A 34 0.42 -6.87 -0.22
N SER A 35 -0.40 -7.76 -0.75
CA SER A 35 -1.83 -7.52 -0.97
C SER A 35 -2.65 -8.60 -0.28
N CYS A 36 -3.69 -8.18 0.42
CA CYS A 36 -4.61 -9.07 1.12
C CYS A 36 -6.05 -8.61 0.94
N SER A 37 -6.95 -9.57 0.79
CA SER A 37 -8.40 -9.36 0.80
C SER A 37 -9.06 -10.50 1.58
N ASP A 38 -9.94 -10.16 2.50
CA ASP A 38 -10.82 -11.09 3.20
C ASP A 38 -12.19 -10.45 3.49
N ILE A 39 -13.01 -11.11 4.29
CA ILE A 39 -14.37 -10.64 4.64
C ILE A 39 -14.37 -9.32 5.44
N SER A 40 -13.27 -8.99 6.12
CA SER A 40 -13.14 -7.77 6.92
C SER A 40 -12.72 -6.55 6.08
N GLY A 41 -12.13 -6.78 4.90
CA GLY A 41 -11.70 -5.73 3.99
C GLY A 41 -10.50 -6.15 3.16
N CYS A 42 -9.88 -5.16 2.51
CA CYS A 42 -8.68 -5.36 1.72
C CYS A 42 -7.62 -4.31 2.02
N TYR A 43 -6.35 -4.68 1.87
CA TYR A 43 -5.24 -3.75 1.97
C TYR A 43 -4.15 -4.05 0.95
N ILE A 44 -3.39 -3.00 0.65
CA ILE A 44 -2.12 -3.09 -0.05
C ILE A 44 -1.09 -2.34 0.79
N THR A 45 -0.06 -3.05 1.23
CA THR A 45 1.11 -2.47 1.90
C THR A 45 2.32 -2.71 1.03
N TYR A 46 3.13 -1.68 0.81
CA TYR A 46 4.30 -1.76 -0.04
C TYR A 46 5.45 -0.93 0.52
N ALA A 47 6.67 -1.31 0.19
CA ALA A 47 7.89 -0.58 0.53
C ALA A 47 8.83 -0.53 -0.68
N PRO A 48 9.42 0.63 -1.00
CA PRO A 48 10.56 0.69 -1.91
C PRO A 48 11.75 -0.02 -1.28
N VAL A 49 12.45 -0.85 -2.04
CA VAL A 49 13.64 -1.57 -1.60
C VAL A 49 14.74 -1.45 -2.65
N ASP A 50 15.98 -1.33 -2.20
CA ASP A 50 17.13 -1.35 -3.10
C ASP A 50 17.36 -2.75 -3.68
N THR A 51 17.66 -2.84 -4.97
CA THR A 51 17.86 -4.12 -5.67
C THR A 51 19.07 -4.88 -5.15
N VAL A 52 20.14 -4.18 -4.76
CA VAL A 52 21.35 -4.80 -4.20
C VAL A 52 21.03 -5.37 -2.82
N ALA A 53 20.35 -4.60 -1.97
CA ALA A 53 19.91 -5.06 -0.66
C ALA A 53 18.99 -6.29 -0.79
N MET A 54 18.04 -6.27 -1.72
CA MET A 54 17.13 -7.40 -1.92
C MET A 54 17.84 -8.65 -2.47
N ASN A 55 18.81 -8.49 -3.38
CA ASN A 55 19.61 -9.61 -3.88
C ASN A 55 20.47 -10.24 -2.76
N MET A 56 21.00 -9.43 -1.84
CA MET A 56 21.74 -9.92 -0.67
C MET A 56 20.84 -10.82 0.19
N VAL A 57 19.64 -10.37 0.53
CA VAL A 57 18.67 -11.15 1.32
C VAL A 57 18.26 -12.42 0.59
N LEU A 58 17.96 -12.34 -0.71
CA LEU A 58 17.61 -13.50 -1.53
C LEU A 58 18.75 -14.52 -1.66
N SER A 59 19.99 -14.11 -1.41
CA SER A 59 21.17 -14.98 -1.37
C SER A 59 21.44 -15.57 0.03
N GLY A 60 20.54 -15.38 0.99
CA GLY A 60 20.68 -15.85 2.37
C GLY A 60 21.42 -14.88 3.30
N GLY A 61 21.56 -13.61 2.91
CA GLY A 61 22.10 -12.55 3.76
C GLY A 61 21.12 -12.11 4.85
N ASP A 62 21.58 -11.19 5.70
CA ASP A 62 20.81 -10.66 6.83
C ASP A 62 19.75 -9.62 6.37
N PRO A 63 18.45 -9.85 6.62
CA PRO A 63 17.38 -8.94 6.23
C PRO A 63 17.35 -7.62 7.02
N ASP A 64 18.03 -7.52 8.17
CA ASP A 64 18.00 -6.31 9.01
C ASP A 64 18.70 -5.11 8.34
N TYR A 65 19.52 -5.36 7.30
CA TYR A 65 20.15 -4.31 6.50
C TYR A 65 19.22 -3.68 5.44
N VAL A 66 18.02 -4.23 5.24
CA VAL A 66 17.05 -3.68 4.28
C VAL A 66 16.26 -2.56 4.94
N ALA A 67 16.57 -1.32 4.60
CA ALA A 67 15.77 -0.18 5.01
C ALA A 67 14.40 -0.20 4.30
N LEU A 68 13.31 -0.31 5.08
CA LEU A 68 11.94 -0.29 4.59
C LEU A 68 11.22 0.97 5.06
N LEU A 69 10.54 1.63 4.13
CA LEU A 69 9.61 2.72 4.41
C LEU A 69 8.22 2.30 3.92
N PRO A 70 7.48 1.50 4.70
CA PRO A 70 6.18 0.99 4.31
C PRO A 70 5.17 2.12 4.09
N SER A 71 4.40 1.99 3.03
CA SER A 71 3.28 2.85 2.68
C SER A 71 2.16 1.98 2.13
N GLY A 72 0.93 2.45 2.14
CA GLY A 72 -0.17 1.62 1.72
C GLY A 72 -1.53 2.20 2.02
N PHE A 73 -2.54 1.39 1.79
CA PHE A 73 -3.91 1.73 2.11
C PHE A 73 -4.73 0.48 2.44
N ALA A 74 -5.80 0.69 3.20
CA ALA A 74 -6.82 -0.30 3.51
C ALA A 74 -8.20 0.25 3.14
N ILE A 75 -9.05 -0.62 2.59
CA ILE A 75 -10.44 -0.34 2.28
C ILE A 75 -11.28 -1.30 3.12
N LEU A 76 -12.09 -0.73 4.00
CA LEU A 76 -12.99 -1.46 4.88
C LEU A 76 -14.46 -1.11 4.56
N PRO A 77 -15.40 -2.03 4.78
CA PRO A 77 -16.82 -1.71 4.67
C PRO A 77 -17.22 -0.65 5.71
N ASP A 78 -18.11 0.27 5.33
CA ASP A 78 -18.61 1.37 6.18
C ASP A 78 -19.66 0.93 7.23
N GLY A 79 -19.57 -0.30 7.73
CA GLY A 79 -20.49 -0.87 8.71
C GLY A 79 -21.92 -1.16 8.17
N PRO A 80 -22.79 -1.80 8.98
CA PRO A 80 -24.14 -2.14 8.56
C PRO A 80 -25.00 -0.89 8.32
N SER A 81 -25.71 -0.88 7.20
CA SER A 81 -26.61 0.20 6.80
C SER A 81 -27.94 0.11 7.55
N GLY A 82 -28.06 0.81 8.67
CA GLY A 82 -29.35 1.17 9.28
C GLY A 82 -29.94 0.19 10.33
N PRO A 83 -30.92 0.68 11.13
CA PRO A 83 -31.51 -0.06 12.27
C PRO A 83 -32.43 -1.23 11.86
N ASP A 84 -32.81 -1.35 10.59
CA ASP A 84 -33.72 -2.39 10.09
C ASP A 84 -33.00 -3.53 9.32
N ALA A 85 -31.67 -3.51 9.25
CA ALA A 85 -30.90 -4.60 8.67
C ALA A 85 -30.93 -5.82 9.61
N PRO A 86 -31.34 -7.02 9.16
CA PRO A 86 -31.38 -8.19 10.01
C PRO A 86 -29.99 -8.47 10.57
N ALA A 87 -29.88 -8.45 11.90
CA ALA A 87 -28.66 -8.71 12.65
C ALA A 87 -28.10 -10.10 12.28
N GLY A 88 -27.17 -10.12 11.32
CA GLY A 88 -26.54 -11.37 10.88
C GLY A 88 -26.18 -11.44 9.41
N ILE A 89 -26.69 -10.55 8.55
CA ILE A 89 -26.30 -10.51 7.14
C ILE A 89 -25.58 -9.20 6.88
N LEU A 90 -24.25 -9.26 6.81
CA LEU A 90 -23.43 -8.22 6.18
C LEU A 90 -23.87 -8.18 4.71
N GLU A 91 -24.87 -7.38 4.36
CA GLU A 91 -25.13 -7.05 2.96
C GLU A 91 -23.93 -6.23 2.45
N PHE A 92 -22.99 -6.96 1.87
CA PHE A 92 -21.85 -6.43 1.15
C PHE A 92 -22.38 -5.75 -0.13
N GLY A 93 -22.90 -4.52 0.00
CA GLY A 93 -23.43 -3.81 -1.17
C GLY A 93 -24.27 -2.56 -0.94
N SER A 94 -24.80 -2.32 0.27
CA SER A 94 -25.65 -1.13 0.52
C SER A 94 -24.94 0.05 1.20
N GLY A 95 -23.73 -0.16 1.74
CA GLY A 95 -22.94 0.85 2.47
C GLY A 95 -21.77 1.41 1.67
N GLY A 96 -21.20 2.53 2.15
CA GLY A 96 -19.96 3.09 1.60
C GLY A 96 -18.72 2.26 1.95
N SER A 97 -17.54 2.86 1.84
CA SER A 97 -16.29 2.25 2.30
C SER A 97 -15.41 3.27 3.00
N LEU A 98 -14.69 2.82 4.03
CA LEU A 98 -13.67 3.61 4.70
C LEU A 98 -12.31 3.33 4.07
N LEU A 99 -11.73 4.35 3.44
CA LEU A 99 -10.36 4.32 2.91
C LEU A 99 -9.39 4.90 3.95
N THR A 100 -8.46 4.08 4.42
CA THR A 100 -7.34 4.51 5.27
C THR A 100 -6.06 4.50 4.43
N VAL A 101 -5.33 5.60 4.37
CA VAL A 101 -4.04 5.70 3.66
C VAL A 101 -2.95 6.05 4.66
N ALA A 102 -1.81 5.35 4.58
CA ALA A 102 -0.67 5.58 5.45
C ALA A 102 0.62 5.66 4.62
N PHE A 103 1.50 6.57 5.00
CA PHE A 103 2.83 6.72 4.41
C PHE A 103 3.87 6.82 5.51
N GLN A 104 4.93 6.03 5.39
CA GLN A 104 6.16 6.27 6.11
C GLN A 104 7.15 6.96 5.17
N ILE A 105 7.53 8.20 5.49
CA ILE A 105 8.42 9.02 4.66
C ILE A 105 9.55 9.55 5.54
N LEU A 106 10.79 9.24 5.18
CA LEU A 106 11.98 9.79 5.83
C LEU A 106 12.33 11.13 5.17
N VAL A 107 12.05 12.23 5.86
CA VAL A 107 12.35 13.59 5.37
C VAL A 107 13.76 14.04 5.79
N ASP A 108 14.20 13.63 6.97
CA ASP A 108 15.53 13.91 7.50
C ASP A 108 16.01 12.70 8.32
N SER A 109 17.32 12.45 8.28
CA SER A 109 17.98 11.41 9.09
C SER A 109 18.19 11.81 10.55
N VAL A 110 18.09 13.10 10.87
CA VAL A 110 18.22 13.64 12.22
C VAL A 110 16.83 13.68 12.88
N PRO A 111 16.59 12.91 13.97
CA PRO A 111 15.26 12.80 14.58
C PRO A 111 14.67 14.12 15.11
N THR A 112 15.53 15.10 15.41
CA THR A 112 15.16 16.42 15.93
C THR A 112 15.05 17.50 14.84
N ALA A 113 15.27 17.14 13.58
CA ALA A 113 15.11 18.06 12.47
C ALA A 113 13.65 18.52 12.40
N LYS A 114 13.46 19.84 12.27
CA LYS A 114 12.13 20.41 12.13
C LYS A 114 11.62 20.14 10.72
N LEU A 115 10.38 19.67 10.62
CA LEU A 115 9.69 19.57 9.34
C LEU A 115 9.52 20.97 8.75
N SER A 116 9.90 21.12 7.48
CA SER A 116 9.66 22.35 6.74
C SER A 116 8.19 22.46 6.32
N LEU A 117 7.68 23.68 6.20
CA LEU A 117 6.33 23.91 5.66
C LEU A 117 6.18 23.35 4.23
N GLY A 118 7.27 23.37 3.45
CA GLY A 118 7.33 22.78 2.12
C GLY A 118 7.13 21.26 2.15
N SER A 119 7.80 20.56 3.06
CA SER A 119 7.66 19.11 3.25
C SER A 119 6.22 18.73 3.62
N VAL A 120 5.58 19.50 4.51
CA VAL A 120 4.17 19.29 4.89
C VAL A 120 3.24 19.47 3.69
N ALA A 121 3.45 20.53 2.89
CA ALA A 121 2.65 20.78 1.69
C ALA A 121 2.80 19.65 0.65
N THR A 122 4.01 19.11 0.47
CA THR A 122 4.27 17.97 -0.42
C THR A 122 3.56 16.70 0.07
N VAL A 123 3.66 16.37 1.36
CA VAL A 123 2.99 15.18 1.93
C VAL A 123 1.47 15.30 1.84
N ASN A 124 0.91 16.48 2.13
CA ASN A 124 -0.53 16.70 1.98
C ASN A 124 -0.99 16.51 0.52
N SER A 125 -0.22 17.03 -0.44
CA SER A 125 -0.51 16.86 -1.87
C SER A 125 -0.40 15.39 -2.30
N LEU A 126 0.56 14.65 -1.77
CA LEU A 126 0.72 13.21 -2.02
C LEU A 126 -0.47 12.42 -1.49
N ILE A 127 -0.90 12.66 -0.24
CA ILE A 127 -2.06 11.99 0.35
C ILE A 127 -3.31 12.27 -0.49
N LYS A 128 -3.56 13.54 -0.81
CA LYS A 128 -4.72 13.95 -1.62
C LYS A 128 -4.72 13.26 -2.98
N CYS A 129 -3.60 13.31 -3.71
CA CYS A 129 -3.48 12.70 -5.03
C CYS A 129 -3.69 11.18 -4.96
N THR A 130 -3.13 10.51 -3.95
CA THR A 130 -3.29 9.06 -3.77
C THR A 130 -4.75 8.70 -3.48
N VAL A 131 -5.43 9.41 -2.58
CA VAL A 131 -6.85 9.19 -2.28
C VAL A 131 -7.72 9.41 -3.53
N GLU A 132 -7.48 10.49 -4.28
CA GLU A 132 -8.20 10.77 -5.53
C GLU A 132 -7.99 9.66 -6.57
N ARG A 133 -6.76 9.15 -6.71
CA ARG A 133 -6.43 8.07 -7.65
C ARG A 133 -7.03 6.73 -7.25
N ILE A 134 -7.00 6.37 -5.97
CA ILE A 134 -7.65 5.16 -5.45
C ILE A 134 -9.15 5.26 -5.69
N ARG A 135 -9.77 6.40 -5.32
CA ARG A 135 -11.19 6.64 -5.56
C ARG A 135 -11.53 6.51 -7.04
N ALA A 136 -10.75 7.13 -7.94
CA ALA A 136 -10.99 7.04 -9.38
C ALA A 136 -10.85 5.60 -9.91
N ALA A 137 -9.85 4.84 -9.44
CA ALA A 137 -9.64 3.46 -9.87
C ALA A 137 -10.77 2.52 -9.42
N VAL A 138 -11.34 2.75 -8.23
CA VAL A 138 -12.43 1.94 -7.66
C VAL A 138 -13.81 2.37 -8.20
N MET A 139 -13.97 3.65 -8.52
CA MET A 139 -15.24 4.24 -8.99
C MET A 139 -15.39 4.24 -10.52
N CYS A 140 -14.42 3.73 -11.29
CA CYS A 140 -14.62 3.56 -12.72
C CYS A 140 -15.74 2.53 -12.94
N GLU A 141 -16.93 3.02 -13.27
CA GLU A 141 -17.97 2.25 -13.94
C GLU A 141 -17.32 1.52 -15.11
N HIS A 142 -17.49 0.20 -15.16
CA HIS A 142 -17.34 -0.51 -16.44
C HIS A 142 -18.34 0.13 -17.42
N PRO A 143 -17.92 0.57 -18.62
CA PRO A 143 -18.88 0.88 -19.68
C PRO A 143 -19.70 -0.36 -20.06
#